data_AF-A0A2K3NB20-F1
#
_entry.id   AF-A0A2K3NB20-F1
#
_cell.length_a   1.000
_cell.length_b   1.000
_cell.length_c   1.000
_cell.angle_alpha   90.00
_cell.angle_beta   90.00
_cell.angle_gamma   90.00
#
_symmetry.space_group_name_H-M   'P 1'
#
loop_
_entity.id
_entity.type
_entity.pdbx_description
1 polymer ?
#
loop_
_entity_poly.entity_id
_entity_poly.type
_entity_poly.pdbx_seq_one_letter_code
_entity_poly.pdbx_strand_id
1 'polypeptide(L)'
;MSSLLLNADFPGVVRVIPNKILSLHTTRSWDFLRLKQDIVTGVLSRSQSGRSTIIGIIDSGIWPESDSFRDDHMDNPPPRLRGICQVGESFDASHCNRKIIGARWYNKGYEAEFGKLNSIYLFLSGAVNQEV
;
A
#
# COMPACT_ATOMS: atom_id res chain seq x y z
N MET A 1 -2.57 -15.23 28.16
CA MET A 1 -3.25 -14.17 27.40
C MET A 1 -3.65 -14.74 26.06
N SER A 2 -4.91 -14.55 25.70
CA SER A 2 -5.70 -15.36 24.76
C SER A 2 -5.07 -15.45 23.36
N SER A 3 -4.73 -16.66 22.91
CA SER A 3 -4.51 -16.89 21.49
C SER A 3 -5.79 -16.56 20.73
N LEU A 4 -5.72 -15.68 19.73
CA LEU A 4 -6.74 -15.55 18.70
C LEU A 4 -6.99 -16.93 18.07
N LEU A 5 -8.01 -17.62 18.57
CA LEU A 5 -8.47 -18.90 18.05
C LEU A 5 -9.10 -18.65 16.68
N LEU A 6 -8.30 -18.76 15.63
CA LEU A 6 -8.79 -19.06 14.29
C LEU A 6 -9.44 -20.45 14.34
N ASN A 7 -10.72 -20.50 14.68
CA ASN A 7 -11.49 -21.74 14.80
C ASN A 7 -11.66 -22.38 13.41
N ALA A 8 -10.75 -23.29 13.07
CA ALA A 8 -10.88 -24.16 11.90
C ALA A 8 -12.15 -25.03 11.96
N ASP A 9 -12.73 -25.19 13.16
CA ASP A 9 -13.93 -25.99 13.43
C ASP A 9 -15.25 -25.23 13.14
N PHE A 10 -15.20 -23.99 12.64
CA PHE A 10 -16.42 -23.26 12.31
C PHE A 10 -17.10 -23.87 11.06
N PRO A 11 -18.43 -24.13 11.09
CA PRO A 11 -19.13 -24.69 9.95
C PRO A 11 -18.90 -23.87 8.66
N GLY A 12 -18.37 -24.51 7.63
CA GLY A 12 -18.06 -23.88 6.34
C GLY A 12 -16.59 -23.48 6.14
N VAL A 13 -15.73 -23.59 7.16
CA VAL A 13 -14.28 -23.40 7.01
C VAL A 13 -13.65 -24.66 6.45
N VAL A 14 -13.22 -24.61 5.19
CA VAL A 14 -12.58 -25.75 4.51
C VAL A 14 -11.12 -25.92 4.91
N ARG A 15 -10.40 -24.81 5.15
CA ARG A 15 -8.97 -24.83 5.48
C ARG A 15 -8.53 -23.52 6.12
N VAL A 16 -7.70 -23.63 7.15
CA VAL A 16 -6.92 -22.51 7.71
C VAL A 16 -5.45 -22.71 7.34
N ILE A 17 -4.80 -21.67 6.84
CA ILE A 17 -3.36 -21.67 6.54
C ILE A 17 -2.69 -20.66 7.47
N PRO A 18 -1.72 -21.08 8.30
CA PRO A 18 -1.00 -20.16 9.18
C PRO A 18 -0.31 -19.06 8.37
N ASN A 19 -0.42 -17.82 8.86
CA ASN A 19 0.31 -16.70 8.29
C ASN A 19 1.83 -16.97 8.38
N LYS A 20 2.57 -16.66 7.32
CA LYS A 20 4.03 -16.85 7.25
C LYS A 20 4.70 -15.54 6.84
N ILE A 21 5.77 -15.17 7.54
CA ILE A 21 6.65 -14.06 7.14
C ILE A 21 7.52 -14.54 5.98
N LEU A 22 7.56 -13.76 4.90
CA LEU A 22 8.41 -14.00 3.74
C LEU A 22 9.49 -12.93 3.65
N SER A 23 10.71 -13.32 3.28
CA SER A 23 11.81 -12.39 3.03
C SER A 23 11.78 -11.91 1.57
N LEU A 24 11.92 -10.60 1.36
CA LEU A 24 11.96 -10.00 0.03
C LEU A 24 13.28 -10.33 -0.69
N HIS A 25 13.18 -10.88 -1.90
CA HIS A 25 14.32 -11.12 -2.80
C HIS A 25 14.03 -10.45 -4.16
N THR A 26 14.22 -9.14 -4.29
CA THR A 26 13.92 -8.44 -5.56
C THR A 26 14.95 -7.38 -5.92
N THR A 27 16.09 -7.79 -6.47
CA THR A 27 17.01 -6.84 -7.13
C THR A 27 16.85 -6.80 -8.64
N ARG A 28 16.25 -7.84 -9.27
CA ARG A 28 16.10 -7.96 -10.74
C ARG A 28 14.73 -8.47 -11.21
N SER A 29 13.68 -8.26 -10.43
CA SER A 29 12.33 -8.72 -10.75
C SER A 29 11.80 -8.14 -12.08
N TRP A 30 12.08 -6.86 -12.36
CA TRP A 30 11.65 -6.20 -13.60
C TRP A 30 12.25 -6.83 -14.86
N ASP A 31 13.56 -7.12 -14.85
CA ASP A 31 14.24 -7.81 -15.95
C ASP A 31 13.74 -9.24 -16.11
N PHE A 32 13.57 -9.97 -15.00
CA PHE A 32 13.04 -11.33 -15.00
C PHE A 32 11.64 -11.40 -15.62
N LEU A 33 10.77 -10.45 -15.27
CA LEU A 33 9.42 -10.33 -15.81
C LEU A 33 9.37 -9.64 -17.20
N ARG A 34 10.52 -9.21 -17.72
CA ARG A 34 10.65 -8.48 -19.00
C ARG A 34 9.75 -7.23 -19.07
N LEU A 35 9.64 -6.53 -17.96
CA LEU A 35 8.86 -5.29 -17.84
C LEU A 35 9.76 -4.10 -18.18
N LYS A 36 9.98 -3.87 -19.47
CA LYS A 36 10.79 -2.75 -19.97
C LYS A 36 9.95 -1.78 -20.80
N GLN A 37 10.21 -0.49 -20.65
CA GLN A 37 9.46 0.58 -21.34
C GLN A 37 9.72 0.62 -22.86
N ASP A 38 10.88 0.16 -23.32
CA ASP A 38 11.28 0.14 -24.73
C ASP A 38 10.57 -0.95 -25.55
N ILE A 39 9.91 -1.90 -24.89
CA ILE A 39 9.16 -2.96 -25.57
C ILE A 39 7.77 -2.41 -25.95
N VAL A 40 7.64 -1.96 -27.19
CA VAL A 40 6.39 -1.36 -27.74
C VAL A 40 5.17 -2.27 -27.60
N THR A 41 5.35 -3.59 -27.69
CA THR A 41 4.27 -4.58 -27.52
C THR A 41 4.19 -5.16 -26.10
N GLY A 42 5.00 -4.66 -25.18
CA GLY A 42 5.11 -5.13 -23.81
C GLY A 42 3.91 -4.74 -22.94
N VAL A 43 3.82 -5.36 -21.77
CA VAL A 43 2.70 -5.14 -20.83
C VAL A 43 2.61 -3.67 -20.41
N LEU A 44 3.75 -3.03 -20.11
CA LEU A 44 3.79 -1.62 -19.71
C LEU A 44 3.23 -0.70 -20.80
N SER A 45 3.65 -0.88 -22.06
CA SER A 45 3.12 -0.10 -23.18
C SER A 45 1.61 -0.30 -23.36
N ARG A 46 1.16 -1.57 -23.35
CA ARG A 46 -0.26 -1.92 -23.53
C ARG A 46 -1.16 -1.42 -22.39
N SER A 47 -0.64 -1.36 -21.16
CA SER A 47 -1.37 -0.85 -20.00
C SER A 47 -1.22 0.66 -19.80
N GLN A 48 -0.59 1.38 -20.75
CA GLN A 48 -0.25 2.80 -20.60
C GLN A 48 0.49 3.06 -19.29
N SER A 49 1.43 2.17 -18.93
CA SER A 49 2.20 2.24 -17.69
C SER A 49 1.33 2.25 -16.41
N GLY A 50 0.11 1.74 -16.48
CA GLY A 50 -0.82 1.74 -15.35
C GLY A 50 -1.57 3.06 -15.15
N ARG A 51 -1.46 4.02 -16.08
CA ARG A 51 -2.14 5.32 -16.01
C ARG A 51 -3.62 5.16 -15.65
N SER A 52 -4.10 6.04 -14.76
CA SER A 52 -5.46 6.00 -14.18
C SER A 52 -5.77 4.77 -13.32
N THR A 53 -4.78 3.96 -12.95
CA THR A 53 -4.93 2.85 -12.00
C THR A 53 -4.51 3.29 -10.60
N ILE A 54 -5.30 2.90 -9.60
CA ILE A 54 -5.02 3.19 -8.19
C ILE A 54 -4.72 1.89 -7.48
N ILE A 55 -3.59 1.83 -6.78
CA ILE A 55 -3.21 0.70 -5.95
C ILE A 55 -3.34 1.09 -4.47
N GLY A 56 -4.18 0.36 -3.74
CA GLY A 56 -4.25 0.45 -2.28
C GLY A 56 -3.24 -0.49 -1.64
N ILE A 57 -2.41 0.03 -0.73
CA ILE A 57 -1.36 -0.70 -0.04
C ILE A 57 -1.68 -0.71 1.46
N ILE A 58 -1.82 -1.90 2.03
CA ILE A 58 -1.98 -2.10 3.47
C ILE A 58 -0.63 -2.57 4.00
N ASP A 59 0.09 -1.68 4.67
CA ASP A 59 1.44 -1.91 5.18
C ASP A 59 1.62 -1.21 6.54
N SER A 60 2.83 -1.26 7.05
CA SER A 60 3.36 -0.57 8.22
C SER A 60 3.51 0.94 8.04
N GLY A 61 3.49 1.47 6.82
CA GLY A 61 3.71 2.88 6.60
C GLY A 61 3.92 3.29 5.15
N ILE A 62 4.11 4.60 4.96
CA ILE A 62 4.65 5.19 3.74
C ILE A 62 5.65 6.29 4.13
N TRP A 63 6.74 6.39 3.37
CA TRP A 63 7.75 7.45 3.52
C TRP A 63 7.56 8.47 2.37
N PRO A 64 6.72 9.49 2.55
CA PRO A 64 6.25 10.35 1.46
C PRO A 64 7.36 11.17 0.78
N GLU A 65 8.47 11.41 1.45
CA GLU A 65 9.61 12.20 0.95
C GLU A 65 10.51 11.41 -0.01
N SER A 66 10.26 10.11 -0.20
CA SER A 66 11.06 9.27 -1.10
C SER A 66 10.88 9.69 -2.56
N ASP A 67 11.97 9.68 -3.34
CA ASP A 67 11.95 9.99 -4.77
C ASP A 67 10.97 9.10 -5.57
N SER A 68 10.70 7.88 -5.08
CA SER A 68 9.71 6.96 -5.65
C SER A 68 8.28 7.50 -5.63
N PHE A 69 8.00 8.52 -4.83
CA PHE A 69 6.69 9.15 -4.68
C PHE A 69 6.62 10.58 -5.23
N ARG A 70 7.62 11.00 -6.02
CA ARG A 70 7.53 12.23 -6.79
C ARG A 70 6.37 12.16 -7.78
N ASP A 71 5.71 13.29 -7.97
CA ASP A 71 4.52 13.41 -8.81
C ASP A 71 4.76 14.31 -10.03
N ASP A 72 6.03 14.49 -10.39
CA ASP A 72 6.45 15.18 -11.60
C ASP A 72 5.79 14.51 -12.81
N HIS A 73 5.19 15.33 -13.67
CA HIS A 73 4.49 14.87 -14.89
C HIS A 73 3.27 13.96 -14.66
N MET A 74 2.78 13.81 -13.42
CA MET A 74 1.55 13.08 -13.15
C MET A 74 0.30 13.91 -13.37
N ASP A 75 -0.73 13.27 -13.93
CA ASP A 75 -2.08 13.81 -14.00
C ASP A 75 -2.71 13.95 -12.62
N ASN A 76 -3.74 14.79 -12.52
CA ASN A 76 -4.57 14.85 -11.32
C ASN A 76 -5.30 13.51 -11.11
N PRO A 77 -5.47 13.06 -9.86
CA PRO A 77 -6.19 11.82 -9.57
C PRO A 77 -7.65 11.87 -10.04
N PRO A 78 -8.26 10.71 -10.34
CA PRO A 78 -9.65 10.63 -10.78
C PRO A 78 -10.60 11.31 -9.77
N PRO A 79 -11.53 12.18 -10.21
CA PRO A 79 -12.43 12.93 -9.31
C PRO A 79 -13.35 12.05 -8.46
N ARG A 80 -13.56 10.79 -8.88
CA ARG A 80 -14.39 9.83 -8.15
C ARG A 80 -13.70 9.25 -6.91
N LEU A 81 -12.39 9.42 -6.78
CA LEU A 81 -11.65 8.93 -5.63
C LEU A 81 -12.08 9.67 -4.37
N ARG A 82 -12.42 8.91 -3.32
CA ARG A 82 -12.84 9.43 -2.01
C ARG A 82 -11.81 9.14 -0.92
N GLY A 83 -10.56 8.89 -1.32
CA GLY A 83 -9.44 8.75 -0.40
C GLY A 83 -9.26 10.02 0.43
N ILE A 84 -8.77 9.86 1.65
CA ILE A 84 -8.40 10.97 2.51
C ILE A 84 -6.90 10.92 2.78
N CYS A 85 -6.32 12.07 3.09
CA CYS A 85 -4.98 12.17 3.65
C CYS A 85 -5.14 12.53 5.12
N GLN A 86 -5.16 11.50 5.96
CA GLN A 86 -5.37 11.65 7.39
C GLN A 86 -4.12 12.29 8.01
N VAL A 87 -4.29 13.33 8.84
CA VAL A 87 -3.18 14.07 9.47
C VAL A 87 -2.84 13.49 10.85
N GLY A 88 -1.55 13.31 11.12
CA GLY A 88 -1.02 12.61 12.29
C GLY A 88 0.35 13.15 12.71
N GLU A 89 0.98 12.49 13.69
CA GLU A 89 2.14 13.00 14.43
C GLU A 89 3.39 13.29 13.57
N SER A 90 3.53 12.59 12.44
CA SER A 90 4.61 12.79 11.46
C SER A 90 4.10 12.72 10.02
N PHE A 91 2.83 13.06 9.80
CA PHE A 91 2.22 13.05 8.47
C PHE A 91 1.20 14.17 8.40
N ASP A 92 1.51 15.22 7.66
CA ASP A 92 0.58 16.31 7.36
C ASP A 92 -0.15 16.09 6.03
N ALA A 93 -1.14 16.94 5.75
CA ALA A 93 -1.93 16.85 4.52
C ALA A 93 -1.09 17.13 3.25
N SER A 94 0.05 17.81 3.37
CA SER A 94 0.95 18.14 2.26
C SER A 94 1.85 16.99 1.82
N HIS A 95 1.95 15.93 2.63
CA HIS A 95 2.63 14.69 2.25
C HIS A 95 1.86 13.87 1.21
N CYS A 96 0.58 14.18 1.00
CA CYS A 96 -0.14 13.68 -0.17
C CYS A 96 0.05 14.62 -1.36
N ASN A 97 0.20 14.02 -2.54
CA ASN A 97 0.43 14.71 -3.81
C ASN A 97 -0.32 13.97 -4.94
N ARG A 98 0.00 14.20 -6.23
CA ARG A 98 -0.68 13.46 -7.33
C ARG A 98 -0.28 11.98 -7.42
N LYS A 99 0.79 11.57 -6.70
CA LYS A 99 1.26 10.19 -6.57
C LYS A 99 0.69 9.49 -5.34
N ILE A 100 0.84 10.07 -4.14
CA ILE A 100 0.20 9.61 -2.90
C ILE A 100 -1.14 10.31 -2.75
N ILE A 101 -2.19 9.64 -3.19
CA ILE A 101 -3.53 10.23 -3.35
C ILE A 101 -4.48 9.91 -2.18
N GLY A 102 -3.97 9.16 -1.19
CA GLY A 102 -4.65 8.87 0.05
C GLY A 102 -3.71 8.19 1.05
N ALA A 103 -3.85 8.53 2.32
CA ALA A 103 -3.08 7.95 3.42
C ALA A 103 -3.97 7.82 4.66
N ARG A 104 -4.02 6.63 5.24
CA ARG A 104 -4.86 6.32 6.41
C ARG A 104 -4.21 5.25 7.28
N TRP A 105 -4.43 5.33 8.59
CA TRP A 105 -4.01 4.30 9.55
C TRP A 105 -5.18 3.69 10.30
N TYR A 106 -4.95 2.46 10.78
CA TYR A 106 -5.93 1.63 11.45
C TYR A 106 -5.33 1.01 12.71
N ASN A 107 -5.12 1.82 13.74
CA ASN A 107 -4.52 1.38 15.02
C ASN A 107 -5.54 0.89 16.06
N LYS A 108 -6.82 1.28 15.94
CA LYS A 108 -7.84 0.99 16.98
C LYS A 108 -7.97 -0.48 17.36
N GLY A 109 -7.83 -1.39 16.39
CA GLY A 109 -7.90 -2.84 16.65
C GLY A 109 -6.71 -3.31 17.50
N TYR A 110 -5.50 -2.88 17.15
CA TYR A 110 -4.30 -3.15 17.94
C TYR A 110 -4.41 -2.56 19.34
N GLU A 111 -4.86 -1.30 19.46
CA GLU A 111 -4.95 -0.61 20.75
C GLU A 111 -5.95 -1.27 21.71
N ALA A 112 -7.01 -1.87 21.19
CA ALA A 112 -7.98 -2.61 21.98
C ALA A 112 -7.40 -3.92 22.56
N GLU A 113 -6.46 -4.57 21.88
CA GLU A 113 -5.88 -5.85 22.29
C GLU A 113 -4.60 -5.70 23.12
N PHE A 114 -3.72 -4.77 22.73
CA PHE A 114 -2.36 -4.63 23.27
C PHE A 114 -2.14 -3.32 24.03
N GLY A 115 -3.12 -2.41 24.05
CA GLY A 115 -2.99 -1.08 24.62
C GLY A 115 -2.43 -0.05 23.63
N LYS A 116 -2.33 1.23 24.07
CA LYS A 116 -1.91 2.33 23.20
C LYS A 116 -0.52 2.10 22.62
N LEU A 117 -0.38 2.29 21.31
CA LEU A 117 0.92 2.31 20.64
C LEU A 117 1.70 3.55 21.08
N ASN A 118 2.99 3.38 21.36
CA ASN A 118 3.93 4.51 21.33
C ASN A 118 3.97 5.02 19.88
N SER A 119 3.95 6.34 19.69
CA SER A 119 3.60 6.96 18.40
C SER A 119 4.55 6.68 17.21
N ILE A 120 5.66 5.97 17.45
CA ILE A 120 6.65 5.59 16.44
C ILE A 120 6.11 4.52 15.47
N TYR A 121 5.04 3.78 15.81
CA TYR A 121 4.52 2.66 15.00
C TYR A 121 3.23 2.97 14.24
N LEU A 122 3.03 4.20 13.79
CA LEU A 122 1.85 4.59 13.02
C LEU A 122 1.81 3.85 11.67
N PHE A 123 0.92 2.85 11.59
CA PHE A 123 0.61 2.05 10.40
C PHE A 123 -0.02 2.92 9.30
N LEU A 124 0.78 3.65 8.52
CA LEU A 124 0.26 4.43 7.38
C LEU A 124 0.01 3.50 6.18
N SER A 125 -1.23 3.07 5.97
CA SER A 125 -1.65 2.46 4.71
C SER A 125 -1.81 3.57 3.66
N GLY A 126 -1.11 3.45 2.54
CA GLY A 126 -1.10 4.42 1.44
C GLY A 126 -1.89 3.93 0.22
N ALA A 127 -2.50 4.86 -0.51
CA ALA A 127 -3.00 4.63 -1.86
C ALA A 127 -2.12 5.42 -2.84
N VAL A 128 -1.60 4.72 -3.84
CA VAL A 128 -0.65 5.28 -4.80
C VAL A 128 -1.27 5.27 -6.19
N ASN A 129 -1.20 6.41 -6.89
CA ASN A 129 -1.52 6.53 -8.30
C ASN A 129 -0.41 5.88 -9.12
N GLN A 130 -0.76 4.91 -9.96
CA GLN A 130 0.25 4.20 -10.75
C GLN A 130 0.45 4.89 -12.09
N GLU A 131 1.69 5.36 -12.30
CA GLU A 131 2.28 5.63 -13.61
C GLU A 131 3.73 5.13 -13.48
N VAL A 132 4.12 4.17 -14.32
CA VAL A 132 5.44 3.51 -14.38
C VAL A 132 6.33 4.10 -15.47
#